data_AF-A0A6V7UCE6-F1
#
_entry.id   AF-A0A6V7UCE6-F1
#
_cell.length_a   1.000
_cell.length_b   1.000
_cell.length_c   1.000
_cell.angle_alpha   90.00
_cell.angle_beta   90.00
_cell.angle_gamma   90.00
#
_symmetry.space_group_name_H-M   'P 1'
#
loop_
_entity.id
_entity.type
_entity.pdbx_description
1 polymer ?
#
loop_
_entity_poly.entity_id
_entity_poly.type
_entity_poly.pdbx_seq_one_letter_code
_entity_poly.pdbx_strand_id
1 'polypeptide(L)'
;MSLKLTSRFFKIASGLRYVSSAAVARLKDEKHLDSDLVDKDSDRFELQQFIENENFLNEKVFGKLEMPKSVEDEFGRIEDDELRQKQKEYEFMMLTPNLVKQPGIELDISQMETGEETTSREINRFRRIIYDDELLNSDLTKPPSNSNPHPFIPTEEIMPPTHSHSIAQYVNFSETIQMLVDMGVDLFESTQYDPRLGQALVRLDWERDVKPKIYWLHKSIGFSPDDLANYLSRNPYFLLQKQEHLNAHLNYLNYRRFTFPQIRKIVLESRYWLNDSVERLDARLGWLHRQFLLPSKQLRLVVVKEPKIIAFGIGRISGIVRSLNIQCGFSQKDLRLMLVADPRLFICDISRMLVSYNYLAYVMKIENEQIVQYPCALRCPITGLRNRHEYLHRLKKANYIPKTPNSITLYKLLHPSDRYFSENVAETPLEDYNRFLKFM
;
A
#
# COMPACT_ATOMS: atom_id res chain seq x y z
N MET A 1 18.54 -1.33 -32.73
CA MET A 1 17.41 -1.77 -31.88
C MET A 1 17.33 -1.07 -30.50
N SER A 2 18.34 -0.27 -30.10
CA SER A 2 18.48 0.36 -28.77
C SER A 2 17.53 1.55 -28.44
N LEU A 3 16.84 2.12 -29.44
CA LEU A 3 16.01 3.33 -29.27
C LEU A 3 14.53 3.08 -28.90
N LYS A 4 14.03 1.83 -29.01
CA LYS A 4 12.61 1.53 -28.75
C LYS A 4 12.29 1.33 -27.25
N LEU A 5 13.24 0.84 -26.46
CA LEU A 5 13.06 0.54 -25.03
C LEU A 5 13.22 1.79 -24.15
N THR A 6 14.17 2.67 -24.48
CA THR A 6 14.33 3.98 -23.83
C THR A 6 13.10 4.88 -24.03
N SER A 7 12.43 4.77 -25.19
CA SER A 7 11.15 5.43 -25.46
C SER A 7 10.01 4.94 -24.55
N ARG A 8 9.96 3.64 -24.19
CA ARG A 8 8.94 3.11 -23.27
C ARG A 8 9.15 3.60 -21.83
N PHE A 9 10.40 3.64 -21.37
CA PHE A 9 10.75 4.22 -20.07
C PHE A 9 10.40 5.72 -19.97
N PHE A 10 10.67 6.49 -21.04
CA PHE A 10 10.32 7.92 -21.07
C PHE A 10 8.81 8.19 -21.15
N LYS A 11 8.02 7.27 -21.75
CA LYS A 11 6.55 7.40 -21.81
C LYS A 11 5.85 7.14 -20.47
N ILE A 12 6.46 6.37 -19.58
CA ILE A 12 5.97 6.18 -18.21
C ILE A 12 6.31 7.40 -17.33
N ALA A 13 7.45 8.05 -17.58
CA ALA A 13 7.84 9.27 -16.88
C ALA A 13 6.94 10.49 -17.18
N SER A 14 6.16 10.47 -18.27
CA SER A 14 5.18 11.51 -18.62
C SER A 14 3.80 11.26 -17.99
N GLY A 15 3.71 11.26 -16.65
CA GLY A 15 2.55 11.76 -15.89
C GLY A 15 1.14 11.24 -16.16
N LEU A 16 0.94 10.08 -16.79
CA LEU A 16 -0.38 9.48 -16.96
C LEU A 16 -0.82 8.82 -15.65
N ARG A 17 -1.74 9.49 -14.95
CA ARG A 17 -2.40 8.96 -13.75
C ARG A 17 -3.28 7.79 -14.16
N TYR A 18 -2.94 6.58 -13.72
CA TYR A 18 -3.81 5.41 -13.81
C TYR A 18 -5.21 5.72 -13.24
N VAL A 19 -6.23 5.68 -14.09
CA VAL A 19 -7.62 5.82 -13.67
C VAL A 19 -8.11 4.48 -13.11
N SER A 20 -8.86 4.51 -12.02
CA SER A 20 -9.31 3.31 -11.30
C SER A 20 -10.24 2.43 -12.15
N SER A 21 -10.21 1.11 -11.92
CA SER A 21 -11.10 0.09 -12.51
C SER A 21 -12.60 0.45 -12.47
N ALA A 22 -13.03 1.29 -11.51
CA ALA A 22 -14.42 1.76 -11.43
C ALA A 22 -14.79 2.78 -12.53
N ALA A 23 -13.81 3.50 -13.11
CA ALA A 23 -14.03 4.38 -14.25
C ALA A 23 -14.09 3.58 -15.57
N VAL A 24 -13.24 2.56 -15.71
CA VAL A 24 -13.25 1.65 -16.87
C VAL A 24 -14.53 0.81 -16.92
N ALA A 25 -15.08 0.42 -15.77
CA ALA A 25 -16.38 -0.26 -15.69
C ALA A 25 -17.54 0.65 -16.15
N ARG A 26 -17.51 1.96 -15.83
CA ARG A 26 -18.51 2.93 -16.33
C ARG A 26 -18.44 3.12 -17.84
N LEU A 27 -17.23 3.09 -18.41
CA LEU A 27 -17.02 3.20 -19.86
C LEU A 27 -17.52 1.98 -20.66
N LYS A 28 -17.67 0.80 -20.03
CA LYS A 28 -18.31 -0.36 -20.67
C LYS A 28 -19.83 -0.23 -20.77
N ASP A 29 -20.46 0.45 -19.82
CA ASP A 29 -21.92 0.61 -19.76
C ASP A 29 -22.43 1.79 -20.61
N GLU A 30 -21.59 2.80 -20.89
CA GLU A 30 -21.95 4.03 -21.62
C GLU A 30 -21.88 3.93 -23.16
N LYS A 31 -22.02 2.73 -23.75
CA LYS A 31 -22.06 2.57 -25.23
C LYS A 31 -23.33 3.13 -25.92
N HIS A 32 -24.22 3.78 -25.18
CA HIS A 32 -25.35 4.52 -25.74
C HIS A 32 -25.64 5.80 -24.96
N LEU A 33 -24.88 6.88 -25.21
CA LEU A 33 -25.44 8.23 -25.42
C LEU A 33 -24.33 9.22 -25.84
N ASP A 34 -24.71 10.08 -26.79
CA ASP A 34 -24.09 11.25 -27.41
C ASP A 34 -22.61 11.63 -27.23
N SER A 35 -22.03 11.93 -28.40
CA SER A 35 -20.81 12.68 -28.65
C SER A 35 -20.83 14.05 -27.99
N ASP A 36 -19.85 14.34 -27.14
CA ASP A 36 -18.89 15.44 -27.33
C ASP A 36 -17.87 15.49 -26.17
N LEU A 37 -16.59 15.64 -26.53
CA LEU A 37 -15.44 15.97 -25.64
C LEU A 37 -14.94 14.91 -24.64
N VAL A 38 -14.55 13.72 -25.13
CA VAL A 38 -13.64 12.81 -24.40
C VAL A 38 -12.55 12.32 -25.36
N ASP A 39 -11.28 12.40 -24.93
CA ASP A 39 -10.08 12.14 -25.72
C ASP A 39 -9.91 10.63 -26.00
N LYS A 40 -10.60 10.15 -27.04
CA LYS A 40 -10.75 8.72 -27.39
C LYS A 40 -9.43 7.97 -27.59
N ASP A 41 -8.33 8.68 -27.84
CA ASP A 41 -7.02 8.07 -28.07
C ASP A 41 -6.31 7.67 -26.76
N SER A 42 -6.55 8.37 -25.64
CA SER A 42 -6.02 7.99 -24.32
C SER A 42 -6.70 6.71 -23.83
N ASP A 43 -8.03 6.67 -23.89
CA ASP A 43 -8.83 5.53 -23.41
C ASP A 43 -8.55 4.25 -24.22
N ARG A 44 -8.32 4.40 -25.53
CA ARG A 44 -7.97 3.28 -26.41
C ARG A 44 -6.57 2.74 -26.11
N PHE A 45 -5.62 3.60 -25.76
CA PHE A 45 -4.27 3.21 -25.38
C PHE A 45 -4.25 2.47 -24.04
N GLU A 46 -5.00 2.95 -23.04
CA GLU A 46 -5.12 2.30 -21.73
C GLU A 46 -5.78 0.92 -21.84
N LEU A 47 -6.82 0.77 -22.67
CA LEU A 47 -7.47 -0.52 -22.94
C LEU A 47 -6.54 -1.50 -23.68
N GLN A 48 -5.71 -1.01 -24.60
CA GLN A 48 -4.73 -1.84 -25.31
C GLN A 48 -3.66 -2.37 -24.34
N GLN A 49 -3.13 -1.49 -23.48
CA GLN A 49 -2.15 -1.84 -22.46
C GLN A 49 -2.73 -2.83 -21.43
N PHE A 50 -4.01 -2.68 -21.08
CA PHE A 50 -4.74 -3.61 -20.22
C PHE A 50 -4.79 -5.03 -20.81
N ILE A 51 -5.21 -5.16 -22.08
CA ILE A 51 -5.31 -6.45 -22.76
C ILE A 51 -3.92 -7.11 -22.88
N GLU A 52 -2.88 -6.32 -23.16
CA GLU A 52 -1.50 -6.79 -23.24
C GLU A 52 -0.99 -7.31 -21.87
N ASN A 53 -1.27 -6.60 -20.78
CA ASN A 53 -0.89 -7.00 -19.42
C ASN A 53 -1.63 -8.27 -18.94
N GLU A 54 -2.93 -8.39 -19.21
CA GLU A 54 -3.69 -9.60 -18.88
C GLU A 54 -3.18 -10.80 -19.67
N ASN A 55 -2.92 -10.65 -20.97
CA ASN A 55 -2.37 -11.72 -21.80
C ASN A 55 -0.97 -12.13 -21.34
N PHE A 56 -0.12 -11.17 -21.02
CA PHE A 56 1.23 -11.43 -20.48
C PHE A 56 1.16 -12.25 -19.18
N LEU A 57 0.33 -11.84 -18.22
CA LEU A 57 0.17 -12.57 -16.97
C LEU A 57 -0.40 -13.97 -17.21
N ASN A 58 -1.40 -14.10 -18.08
CA ASN A 58 -2.00 -15.39 -18.41
C ASN A 58 -1.02 -16.34 -19.12
N GLU A 59 -0.10 -15.82 -19.95
CA GLU A 59 0.85 -16.62 -20.71
C GLU A 59 2.11 -16.96 -19.90
N LYS A 60 2.69 -15.98 -19.19
CA LYS A 60 4.00 -16.08 -18.53
C LYS A 60 3.93 -16.41 -17.04
N VAL A 61 2.81 -16.10 -16.37
CA VAL A 61 2.66 -16.30 -14.93
C VAL A 61 1.61 -17.38 -14.61
N PHE A 62 0.49 -17.42 -15.33
CA PHE A 62 -0.66 -18.28 -15.03
C PHE A 62 -0.92 -19.40 -16.05
N GLY A 63 -0.01 -19.62 -17.02
CA GLY A 63 -0.17 -20.49 -18.20
C GLY A 63 -1.09 -21.72 -18.04
N LYS A 64 -2.07 -21.84 -18.98
CA LYS A 64 -3.07 -22.93 -19.15
C LYS A 64 -3.36 -23.76 -17.89
N LEU A 65 -3.84 -23.10 -16.84
CA LEU A 65 -4.73 -23.74 -15.88
C LEU A 65 -6.14 -23.36 -16.27
N GLU A 66 -6.82 -24.27 -16.98
CA GLU A 66 -8.26 -24.20 -17.16
C GLU A 66 -8.91 -23.96 -15.80
N MET A 67 -9.76 -22.94 -15.71
CA MET A 67 -10.63 -22.77 -14.55
C MET A 67 -11.54 -24.00 -14.47
N PRO A 68 -11.49 -24.85 -13.43
CA PRO A 68 -12.56 -25.79 -13.23
C PRO A 68 -13.82 -24.99 -12.89
N LYS A 69 -14.85 -25.16 -13.72
CA LYS A 69 -16.22 -24.81 -13.38
C LYS A 69 -16.68 -25.71 -12.23
N SER A 70 -16.28 -25.38 -10.99
CA SER A 70 -16.93 -25.73 -9.72
C SER A 70 -15.97 -25.48 -8.53
N VAL A 71 -15.55 -24.23 -8.30
CA VAL A 71 -14.85 -23.89 -7.04
C VAL A 71 -15.84 -23.63 -5.89
N GLU A 72 -17.15 -23.66 -6.18
CA GLU A 72 -18.21 -23.52 -5.17
C GLU A 72 -18.48 -24.82 -4.39
N ASP A 73 -18.10 -26.00 -4.89
CA ASP A 73 -18.50 -27.29 -4.27
C ASP A 73 -17.38 -28.05 -3.52
N GLU A 74 -16.09 -27.75 -3.72
CA GLU A 74 -15.01 -28.49 -3.03
C GLU A 74 -14.55 -27.87 -1.70
N PHE A 75 -14.80 -26.57 -1.46
CA PHE A 75 -14.44 -25.92 -0.18
C PHE A 75 -15.49 -26.09 0.92
N GLY A 76 -16.59 -26.82 0.65
CA GLY A 76 -17.64 -27.14 1.61
C GLY A 76 -17.36 -28.34 2.52
N ARG A 77 -16.19 -29.00 2.40
CA ARG A 77 -15.86 -30.22 3.18
C ARG A 77 -14.41 -30.27 3.65
N ILE A 78 -13.93 -29.21 4.29
CA ILE A 78 -12.76 -29.32 5.18
C ILE A 78 -13.28 -29.09 6.59
N GLU A 79 -13.47 -30.21 7.29
CA GLU A 79 -14.07 -30.31 8.61
C GLU A 79 -13.36 -29.40 9.63
N ASP A 80 -14.18 -28.82 10.51
CA ASP A 80 -13.78 -27.98 11.65
C ASP A 80 -12.76 -28.65 12.61
N ASP A 81 -12.48 -29.95 12.44
CA ASP A 81 -11.63 -30.74 13.32
C ASP A 81 -10.14 -30.61 13.00
N GLU A 82 -9.72 -30.53 11.72
CA GLU A 82 -8.31 -30.27 11.38
C GLU A 82 -7.88 -28.84 11.79
N LEU A 83 -8.80 -27.88 11.66
CA LEU A 83 -8.60 -26.51 12.13
C LEU A 83 -8.56 -26.43 13.66
N ARG A 84 -9.37 -27.22 14.37
CA ARG A 84 -9.29 -27.35 15.84
C ARG A 84 -7.99 -28.01 16.29
N GLN A 85 -7.47 -28.99 15.55
CA GLN A 85 -6.25 -29.69 15.90
C GLN A 85 -5.02 -28.79 15.70
N LYS A 86 -4.96 -28.06 14.58
CA LYS A 86 -3.94 -27.03 14.35
C LYS A 86 -4.06 -25.85 15.32
N GLN A 87 -5.26 -25.51 15.78
CA GLN A 87 -5.47 -24.52 16.86
C GLN A 87 -4.89 -24.98 18.19
N LYS A 88 -5.06 -26.25 18.57
CA LYS A 88 -4.47 -26.80 19.78
C LYS A 88 -2.95 -26.87 19.71
N GLU A 89 -2.38 -27.23 18.56
CA GLU A 89 -0.93 -27.22 18.35
C GLU A 89 -0.35 -25.80 18.47
N TYR A 90 -1.01 -24.79 17.88
CA TYR A 90 -0.55 -23.41 17.95
C TYR A 90 -0.72 -22.80 19.36
N GLU A 91 -1.81 -23.10 20.06
CA GLU A 91 -1.99 -22.72 21.47
C GLU A 91 -0.93 -23.39 22.37
N PHE A 92 -0.62 -24.67 22.13
CA PHE A 92 0.43 -25.38 22.84
C PHE A 92 1.81 -24.76 22.63
N MET A 93 2.11 -24.35 21.40
CA MET A 93 3.38 -23.70 21.03
C MET A 93 3.56 -22.30 21.64
N MET A 94 2.45 -21.60 21.91
CA MET A 94 2.44 -20.24 22.48
C MET A 94 2.38 -20.22 24.01
N LEU A 95 2.12 -21.36 24.66
CA LEU A 95 1.97 -21.48 26.12
C LEU A 95 3.19 -22.07 26.83
N THR A 96 4.24 -22.51 26.14
CA THR A 96 5.49 -22.95 26.78
C THR A 96 6.36 -21.74 27.15
N PRO A 97 6.65 -21.49 28.45
CA PRO A 97 7.64 -20.50 28.84
C PRO A 97 9.04 -21.01 28.48
N ASN A 98 9.82 -20.18 27.78
CA ASN A 98 11.23 -20.42 27.49
C ASN A 98 12.03 -20.79 28.76
N LEU A 99 12.33 -22.08 28.91
CA LEU A 99 13.35 -22.57 29.83
C LEU A 99 14.19 -23.63 29.10
N VAL A 100 15.10 -23.15 28.24
CA VAL A 100 16.33 -23.87 27.93
C VAL A 100 17.49 -22.94 28.27
N LYS A 101 18.04 -23.16 29.46
CA LYS A 101 19.42 -22.77 29.80
C LYS A 101 20.33 -23.50 28.80
N GLN A 102 21.11 -22.77 28.02
CA GLN A 102 22.27 -23.38 27.35
C GLN A 102 23.41 -23.51 28.38
N PRO A 103 24.02 -24.69 28.56
CA PRO A 103 25.29 -24.80 29.27
C PRO A 103 26.41 -24.22 28.42
N GLY A 104 27.36 -23.57 29.10
CA GLY A 104 28.47 -22.83 28.51
C GLY A 104 29.35 -23.66 27.57
N ILE A 105 29.76 -23.01 26.50
CA ILE A 105 30.95 -23.37 25.73
C ILE A 105 31.98 -22.30 26.08
N GLU A 106 33.02 -22.71 26.79
CA GLU A 106 34.25 -21.95 27.00
C GLU A 106 34.85 -21.60 25.63
N LEU A 107 34.95 -20.30 25.34
CA LEU A 107 35.75 -19.80 24.23
C LEU A 107 37.15 -19.55 24.77
N ASP A 108 38.10 -20.35 24.27
CA ASP A 108 39.54 -20.22 24.51
C ASP A 108 40.03 -18.85 24.02
N ILE A 109 40.54 -18.04 24.96
CA ILE A 109 40.91 -16.62 24.77
C ILE A 109 42.41 -16.49 24.42
N SER A 110 43.05 -17.56 23.95
CA SER A 110 44.49 -17.58 23.69
C SER A 110 44.92 -17.05 22.30
N GLN A 111 44.04 -16.39 21.54
CA GLN A 111 44.39 -15.78 20.24
C GLN A 111 43.93 -14.32 20.09
N MET A 112 44.04 -13.53 21.16
CA MET A 112 44.06 -12.07 21.06
C MET A 112 45.47 -11.60 20.68
N GLU A 113 45.73 -11.44 19.38
CA GLU A 113 46.79 -10.56 18.91
C GLU A 113 46.23 -9.16 18.64
N THR A 114 46.80 -8.20 19.36
CA THR A 114 46.68 -6.75 19.20
C THR A 114 47.16 -6.31 17.82
N GLY A 115 46.34 -5.54 17.10
CA GLY A 115 46.76 -4.87 15.87
C GLY A 115 45.76 -3.80 15.47
N GLU A 116 46.07 -2.54 15.81
CA GLU A 116 45.55 -1.39 15.08
C GLU A 116 45.99 -1.53 13.61
N GLU A 117 45.05 -1.56 12.68
CA GLU A 117 45.20 -0.95 11.35
C GLU A 117 43.90 -1.07 10.55
N THR A 118 43.50 0.06 10.01
CA THR A 118 42.41 0.23 9.04
C THR A 118 42.61 -0.69 7.83
N THR A 119 41.93 -1.83 7.79
CA THR A 119 41.91 -2.68 6.59
C THR A 119 40.63 -2.42 5.79
N SER A 120 40.85 -1.69 4.70
CA SER A 120 40.00 -1.55 3.54
C SER A 120 39.25 -2.84 3.20
N ARG A 121 37.93 -2.72 2.98
CA ARG A 121 37.05 -3.72 2.37
C ARG A 121 37.78 -4.44 1.23
N GLU A 122 37.66 -5.77 1.19
CA GLU A 122 38.18 -6.58 0.09
C GLU A 122 37.61 -6.07 -1.24
N ILE A 123 38.45 -5.34 -1.98
CA ILE A 123 38.25 -4.99 -3.37
C ILE A 123 38.13 -6.32 -4.10
N ASN A 124 37.03 -6.53 -4.84
CA ASN A 124 36.88 -7.63 -5.78
C ASN A 124 38.21 -7.84 -6.50
N ARG A 125 38.92 -8.93 -6.16
CA ARG A 125 40.19 -9.26 -6.80
C ARG A 125 39.86 -9.72 -8.20
N PHE A 126 39.79 -8.76 -9.12
CA PHE A 126 40.02 -9.04 -10.53
C PHE A 126 41.28 -9.91 -10.64
N ARG A 127 41.28 -10.85 -11.60
CA ARG A 127 42.50 -11.55 -11.99
C ARG A 127 43.57 -10.47 -12.21
N ARG A 128 44.69 -10.57 -11.49
CA ARG A 128 45.79 -9.59 -11.63
C ARG A 128 46.17 -9.61 -13.10
N ILE A 129 46.00 -8.48 -13.79
CA ILE A 129 46.43 -8.36 -15.18
C ILE A 129 47.95 -8.52 -15.16
N ILE A 130 48.43 -9.65 -15.66
CA ILE A 130 49.86 -9.90 -15.83
C ILE A 130 50.20 -9.25 -17.17
N TYR A 131 50.82 -8.07 -17.12
CA TYR A 131 51.11 -7.23 -18.29
C TYR A 131 52.30 -7.71 -19.12
N ASP A 132 52.69 -8.98 -19.03
CA ASP A 132 53.99 -9.38 -19.57
C ASP A 132 53.93 -10.13 -20.91
N ASP A 133 52.77 -10.65 -21.38
CA ASP A 133 52.77 -11.44 -22.64
C ASP A 133 51.50 -11.32 -23.53
N GLU A 134 50.37 -10.79 -23.04
CA GLU A 134 49.11 -10.77 -23.81
C GLU A 134 49.05 -9.61 -24.83
N LEU A 135 49.70 -8.48 -24.55
CA LEU A 135 49.75 -7.32 -25.46
C LEU A 135 50.74 -7.50 -26.62
N LEU A 136 51.83 -8.25 -26.40
CA LEU A 136 52.90 -8.42 -27.39
C LEU A 136 52.50 -9.33 -28.56
N ASN A 137 51.54 -10.23 -28.34
CA ASN A 137 51.03 -11.17 -29.34
C ASN A 137 49.74 -10.69 -30.03
N SER A 138 49.28 -9.48 -29.71
CA SER A 138 48.06 -8.88 -30.24
C SER A 138 48.37 -7.85 -31.33
N ASP A 139 47.89 -8.09 -32.56
CA ASP A 139 47.87 -7.06 -33.60
C ASP A 139 46.62 -6.19 -33.43
N LEU A 140 46.80 -4.98 -32.87
CA LEU A 140 45.73 -4.02 -32.58
C LEU A 140 45.06 -3.43 -33.84
N THR A 141 45.66 -3.65 -35.02
CA THR A 141 45.09 -3.19 -36.29
C THR A 141 44.11 -4.19 -36.90
N LYS A 142 44.05 -5.42 -36.37
CA LYS A 142 43.19 -6.50 -36.86
C LYS A 142 42.11 -6.87 -35.83
N PRO A 143 40.93 -7.33 -36.29
CA PRO A 143 39.88 -7.77 -35.39
C PRO A 143 40.32 -8.97 -34.53
N PRO A 144 39.72 -9.15 -33.34
CA PRO A 144 40.03 -10.27 -32.46
C PRO A 144 39.64 -11.60 -33.11
N SER A 145 40.50 -12.60 -32.98
CA SER A 145 40.26 -13.96 -33.48
C SER A 145 41.03 -14.97 -32.62
N ASN A 146 40.75 -16.27 -32.76
CA ASN A 146 41.54 -17.32 -32.08
C ASN A 146 43.04 -17.25 -32.42
N SER A 147 43.38 -16.67 -33.57
CA SER A 147 44.76 -16.41 -34.02
C SER A 147 45.31 -15.02 -33.63
N ASN A 148 44.49 -14.13 -33.06
CA ASN A 148 44.85 -12.78 -32.63
C ASN A 148 44.14 -12.44 -31.30
N PRO A 149 44.66 -12.91 -30.15
CA PRO A 149 43.99 -12.84 -28.86
C PRO A 149 44.14 -11.45 -28.24
N HIS A 150 43.12 -10.58 -28.37
CA HIS A 150 43.12 -9.26 -27.72
C HIS A 150 42.89 -9.36 -26.19
N PRO A 151 43.56 -8.52 -25.37
CA PRO A 151 43.45 -8.53 -23.90
C PRO A 151 42.08 -8.11 -23.37
N PHE A 152 41.28 -7.45 -24.22
CA PHE A 152 39.88 -7.19 -23.97
C PHE A 152 39.07 -7.94 -25.01
N ILE A 153 38.24 -8.89 -24.56
CA ILE A 153 37.12 -9.38 -25.36
C ILE A 153 35.92 -8.52 -24.92
N PRO A 154 35.64 -7.37 -25.55
CA PRO A 154 34.29 -6.85 -25.55
C PRO A 154 33.49 -7.76 -26.48
N THR A 155 33.21 -8.98 -26.03
CA THR A 155 32.16 -9.78 -26.64
C THR A 155 30.92 -8.91 -26.61
N GLU A 156 30.13 -8.97 -27.67
CA GLU A 156 28.99 -8.11 -27.99
C GLU A 156 27.88 -8.06 -26.91
N GLU A 157 28.09 -8.73 -25.77
CA GLU A 157 27.31 -8.65 -24.55
C GLU A 157 27.75 -7.43 -23.73
N ILE A 158 27.03 -6.33 -23.93
CA ILE A 158 27.10 -5.15 -23.09
C ILE A 158 27.03 -5.61 -21.62
N MET A 159 28.10 -5.44 -20.85
CA MET A 159 28.08 -5.81 -19.44
C MET A 159 27.17 -4.85 -18.66
N PRO A 160 26.46 -5.34 -17.62
CA PRO A 160 25.65 -4.46 -16.79
C PRO A 160 26.53 -3.38 -16.14
N PRO A 161 26.01 -2.15 -16.00
CA PRO A 161 26.77 -1.06 -15.38
C PRO A 161 27.14 -1.43 -13.94
N THR A 162 28.41 -1.29 -13.58
CA THR A 162 28.91 -1.64 -12.23
C THR A 162 28.43 -0.67 -11.16
N HIS A 163 28.18 0.59 -11.55
CA HIS A 163 27.63 1.63 -10.68
C HIS A 163 26.55 2.39 -11.43
N SER A 164 25.31 2.30 -10.92
CA SER A 164 24.23 3.14 -11.39
C SER A 164 23.34 3.57 -10.23
N HIS A 165 22.87 4.80 -10.31
CA HIS A 165 21.87 5.36 -9.40
C HIS A 165 20.44 5.09 -9.87
N SER A 166 20.25 4.51 -11.07
CA SER A 166 18.92 4.24 -11.64
C SER A 166 18.78 2.79 -12.06
N ILE A 167 17.69 2.16 -11.62
CA ILE A 167 17.35 0.79 -12.02
C ILE A 167 17.10 0.66 -13.53
N ALA A 168 16.75 1.76 -14.20
CA ALA A 168 16.51 1.80 -15.65
C ALA A 168 17.70 1.31 -16.47
N GLN A 169 18.94 1.54 -15.97
CA GLN A 169 20.15 1.11 -16.67
C GLN A 169 20.38 -0.40 -16.58
N TYR A 170 19.68 -1.11 -15.68
CA TYR A 170 19.77 -2.56 -15.52
C TYR A 170 18.70 -3.33 -16.30
N VAL A 171 17.72 -2.64 -16.88
CA VAL A 171 16.59 -3.25 -17.58
C VAL A 171 17.06 -4.16 -18.71
N ASN A 172 18.06 -3.72 -19.49
CA ASN A 172 18.57 -4.53 -20.61
C ASN A 172 19.32 -5.80 -20.17
N PHE A 173 19.67 -5.92 -18.88
CA PHE A 173 20.52 -7.00 -18.36
C PHE A 173 19.81 -7.95 -17.40
N SER A 174 18.68 -7.52 -16.82
CA SER A 174 17.93 -8.32 -15.85
C SER A 174 16.55 -8.67 -16.40
N GLU A 175 16.34 -9.95 -16.69
CA GLU A 175 15.04 -10.48 -17.11
C GLU A 175 13.95 -10.17 -16.08
N THR A 176 14.25 -10.30 -14.79
CA THR A 176 13.32 -9.97 -13.70
C THR A 176 12.79 -8.54 -13.80
N ILE A 177 13.67 -7.58 -14.08
CA ILE A 177 13.28 -6.17 -14.21
C ILE A 177 12.44 -5.96 -15.48
N GLN A 178 12.79 -6.61 -16.60
CA GLN A 178 11.99 -6.54 -17.83
C GLN A 178 10.57 -7.07 -17.59
N MET A 179 10.45 -8.25 -16.98
CA MET A 179 9.16 -8.89 -16.69
C MET A 179 8.30 -8.06 -15.73
N LEU A 180 8.91 -7.40 -14.74
CA LEU A 180 8.19 -6.49 -13.85
C LEU A 180 7.68 -5.24 -14.58
N VAL A 181 8.48 -4.69 -15.50
CA VAL A 181 8.06 -3.55 -16.33
C VAL A 181 6.96 -3.96 -17.30
N ASP A 182 7.07 -5.14 -17.92
CA ASP A 182 6.06 -5.69 -18.82
C ASP A 182 4.74 -6.00 -18.10
N MET A 183 4.78 -6.31 -16.80
CA MET A 183 3.59 -6.40 -15.95
C MET A 183 2.95 -5.04 -15.64
N GLY A 184 3.60 -3.93 -15.98
CA GLY A 184 3.14 -2.57 -15.68
C GLY A 184 3.54 -2.06 -14.29
N VAL A 185 4.56 -2.64 -13.64
CA VAL A 185 5.08 -2.14 -12.36
C VAL A 185 5.92 -0.89 -12.58
N ASP A 186 5.59 0.19 -11.86
CA ASP A 186 6.42 1.40 -11.83
C ASP A 186 7.62 1.21 -10.89
N LEU A 187 8.75 0.85 -11.49
CA LEU A 187 10.03 0.70 -10.79
C LEU A 187 10.75 2.03 -10.60
N PHE A 188 10.39 3.08 -11.35
CA PHE A 188 11.05 4.38 -11.24
C PHE A 188 10.63 5.07 -9.95
N GLU A 189 9.33 5.27 -9.73
CA GLU A 189 8.82 5.89 -8.50
C GLU A 189 9.19 5.09 -7.25
N SER A 190 9.12 3.76 -7.35
CA SER A 190 9.29 2.87 -6.21
C SER A 190 10.75 2.76 -5.73
N THR A 191 11.73 2.94 -6.62
CA THR A 191 13.17 2.88 -6.30
C THR A 191 13.84 4.25 -6.15
N GLN A 192 13.16 5.35 -6.52
CA GLN A 192 13.70 6.71 -6.49
C GLN A 192 14.24 7.12 -5.10
N TYR A 193 13.56 6.71 -4.02
CA TYR A 193 13.89 7.14 -2.66
C TYR A 193 14.83 6.18 -1.92
N ASP A 194 14.99 4.94 -2.37
CA ASP A 194 15.86 3.95 -1.74
C ASP A 194 16.65 3.15 -2.79
N PRO A 195 17.88 3.58 -3.14
CA PRO A 195 18.72 2.89 -4.11
C PRO A 195 19.04 1.44 -3.72
N ARG A 196 19.01 1.10 -2.42
CA ARG A 196 19.28 -0.26 -1.93
C ARG A 196 18.18 -1.24 -2.34
N LEU A 197 16.95 -0.77 -2.39
CA LEU A 197 15.83 -1.55 -2.92
C LEU A 197 16.07 -1.88 -4.39
N GLY A 198 16.50 -0.91 -5.19
CA GLY A 198 16.82 -1.15 -6.60
C GLY A 198 17.92 -2.20 -6.76
N GLN A 199 18.99 -2.12 -5.96
CA GLN A 199 20.05 -3.14 -5.95
C GLN A 199 19.54 -4.53 -5.54
N ALA A 200 18.63 -4.60 -4.56
CA ALA A 200 18.04 -5.86 -4.13
C ALA A 200 17.17 -6.47 -5.22
N LEU A 201 16.36 -5.67 -5.92
CA LEU A 201 15.48 -6.13 -7.00
C LEU A 201 16.27 -6.69 -8.19
N VAL A 202 17.38 -6.05 -8.59
CA VAL A 202 18.24 -6.52 -9.69
C VAL A 202 18.85 -7.89 -9.39
N ARG A 203 19.06 -8.23 -8.11
CA ARG A 203 19.62 -9.52 -7.67
C ARG A 203 18.58 -10.64 -7.60
N LEU A 204 17.30 -10.34 -7.73
CA LEU A 204 16.24 -11.35 -7.65
C LEU A 204 16.17 -12.16 -8.94
N ASP A 205 15.92 -13.44 -8.78
CA ASP A 205 15.62 -14.34 -9.88
C ASP A 205 14.11 -14.39 -10.16
N TRP A 206 13.72 -14.34 -11.43
CA TRP A 206 12.32 -14.31 -11.82
C TRP A 206 11.57 -15.58 -11.42
N GLU A 207 12.08 -16.75 -11.81
CA GLU A 207 11.41 -18.04 -11.63
C GLU A 207 11.44 -18.51 -10.17
N ARG A 208 12.58 -18.30 -9.49
CA ARG A 208 12.76 -18.75 -8.11
C ARG A 208 12.15 -17.80 -7.09
N ASP A 209 12.36 -16.49 -7.24
CA ASP A 209 12.08 -15.54 -6.16
C ASP A 209 10.80 -14.72 -6.39
N VAL A 210 10.52 -14.31 -7.63
CA VAL A 210 9.43 -13.36 -7.93
C VAL A 210 8.13 -14.06 -8.31
N LYS A 211 8.16 -14.94 -9.31
CA LYS A 211 6.98 -15.63 -9.86
C LYS A 211 6.17 -16.39 -8.80
N PRO A 212 6.76 -17.14 -7.85
CA PRO A 212 5.99 -17.83 -6.81
C PRO A 212 5.21 -16.87 -5.90
N LYS A 213 5.76 -15.68 -5.63
CA LYS A 213 5.13 -14.67 -4.76
C LYS A 213 3.97 -13.97 -5.47
N ILE A 214 4.13 -13.69 -6.76
CA ILE A 214 3.06 -13.11 -7.58
C ILE A 214 1.93 -14.13 -7.75
N TYR A 215 2.26 -15.39 -8.02
CA TYR A 215 1.30 -16.48 -8.07
C TYR A 215 0.54 -16.63 -6.74
N TRP A 216 1.24 -16.53 -5.61
CA TRP A 216 0.64 -16.56 -4.28
C TRP A 216 -0.35 -15.40 -4.04
N LEU A 217 -0.02 -14.16 -4.42
CA LEU A 217 -0.96 -13.03 -4.31
C LEU A 217 -2.24 -13.27 -5.12
N HIS A 218 -2.10 -13.81 -6.33
CA HIS A 218 -3.23 -14.11 -7.20
C HIS A 218 -4.07 -15.27 -6.65
N LYS A 219 -3.48 -16.43 -6.39
CA LYS A 219 -4.21 -17.63 -5.96
C LYS A 219 -4.72 -17.56 -4.53
N SER A 220 -3.89 -17.11 -3.58
CA SER A 220 -4.22 -17.19 -2.16
C SER A 220 -5.05 -16.02 -1.66
N ILE A 221 -4.92 -14.84 -2.28
CA ILE A 221 -5.67 -13.63 -1.88
C ILE A 221 -6.69 -13.19 -2.94
N GLY A 222 -6.53 -13.57 -4.21
CA GLY A 222 -7.46 -13.21 -5.28
C GLY A 222 -7.19 -11.83 -5.89
N PHE A 223 -5.91 -11.43 -6.02
CA PHE A 223 -5.56 -10.18 -6.68
C PHE A 223 -5.84 -10.24 -8.19
N SER A 224 -6.38 -9.16 -8.73
CA SER A 224 -6.50 -8.98 -10.18
C SER A 224 -5.14 -8.59 -10.80
N PRO A 225 -4.93 -8.87 -12.10
CA PRO A 225 -3.82 -8.34 -12.89
C PRO A 225 -3.45 -6.87 -12.60
N ASP A 226 -4.43 -5.97 -12.66
CA ASP A 226 -4.22 -4.53 -12.45
C ASP A 226 -3.82 -4.20 -11.01
N ASP A 227 -4.49 -4.85 -10.05
CA ASP A 227 -4.21 -4.65 -8.63
C ASP A 227 -2.79 -5.12 -8.29
N LEU A 228 -2.27 -6.15 -8.96
CA LEU A 228 -0.90 -6.65 -8.75
C LEU A 228 0.13 -5.59 -9.15
N ALA A 229 0.01 -5.05 -10.38
CA ALA A 229 0.93 -4.03 -10.87
C ALA A 229 0.94 -2.79 -9.96
N ASN A 230 -0.24 -2.30 -9.61
CA ASN A 230 -0.41 -1.15 -8.71
C ASN A 230 0.05 -1.44 -7.28
N TYR A 231 -0.17 -2.66 -6.77
CA TYR A 231 0.30 -3.06 -5.45
C TYR A 231 1.83 -3.14 -5.38
N LEU A 232 2.47 -3.78 -6.35
CA LEU A 232 3.92 -3.92 -6.42
C LEU A 232 4.61 -2.57 -6.62
N SER A 233 4.03 -1.68 -7.43
CA SER A 233 4.54 -0.30 -7.60
C SER A 233 4.58 0.46 -6.27
N ARG A 234 3.53 0.29 -5.45
CA ARG A 234 3.45 0.93 -4.12
C ARG A 234 4.22 0.18 -3.03
N ASN A 235 4.48 -1.12 -3.20
CA ASN A 235 5.16 -1.97 -2.23
C ASN A 235 6.11 -3.00 -2.88
N PRO A 236 7.26 -2.53 -3.40
CA PRO A 236 8.28 -3.42 -3.98
C PRO A 236 8.97 -4.30 -2.91
N TYR A 237 8.99 -3.87 -1.64
CA TYR A 237 9.58 -4.64 -0.53
C TYR A 237 8.88 -5.99 -0.30
N PHE A 238 7.64 -6.16 -0.78
CA PHE A 238 6.95 -7.45 -0.78
C PHE A 238 7.78 -8.55 -1.46
N LEU A 239 8.44 -8.25 -2.58
CA LEU A 239 9.26 -9.20 -3.33
C LEU A 239 10.50 -9.67 -2.56
N LEU A 240 10.89 -8.96 -1.50
CA LEU A 240 12.02 -9.33 -0.64
C LEU A 240 11.62 -10.23 0.53
N GLN A 241 10.32 -10.43 0.77
CA GLN A 241 9.84 -11.28 1.85
C GLN A 241 10.04 -12.76 1.53
N LYS A 242 10.21 -13.58 2.57
CA LYS A 242 10.24 -15.04 2.44
C LYS A 242 8.83 -15.60 2.28
N GLN A 243 8.67 -16.67 1.51
CA GLN A 243 7.37 -17.30 1.26
C GLN A 243 6.70 -17.79 2.55
N GLU A 244 7.48 -18.36 3.48
CA GLU A 244 7.01 -18.80 4.81
C GLU A 244 6.33 -17.68 5.60
N HIS A 245 6.91 -16.48 5.53
CA HIS A 245 6.39 -15.29 6.21
C HIS A 245 5.02 -14.88 5.65
N LEU A 246 4.84 -14.96 4.33
CA LEU A 246 3.56 -14.66 3.67
C LEU A 246 2.48 -15.66 4.08
N ASN A 247 2.82 -16.95 4.12
CA ASN A 247 1.91 -18.00 4.57
C ASN A 247 1.50 -17.83 6.04
N ALA A 248 2.44 -17.46 6.92
CA ALA A 248 2.14 -17.18 8.32
C ALA A 248 1.13 -16.03 8.47
N HIS A 249 1.24 -14.97 7.66
CA HIS A 249 0.29 -13.84 7.65
C HIS A 249 -1.11 -14.27 7.24
N LEU A 250 -1.22 -15.06 6.17
CA LEU A 250 -2.51 -15.56 5.70
C LEU A 250 -3.17 -16.47 6.74
N ASN A 251 -2.39 -17.39 7.32
CA ASN A 251 -2.86 -18.28 8.38
C ASN A 251 -3.34 -17.49 9.61
N TYR A 252 -2.62 -16.44 10.00
CA TYR A 252 -3.01 -15.56 11.09
C TYR A 252 -4.35 -14.85 10.82
N LEU A 253 -4.54 -14.29 9.62
CA LEU A 253 -5.78 -13.62 9.25
C LEU A 253 -6.96 -14.60 9.21
N ASN A 254 -6.75 -15.81 8.70
CA ASN A 254 -7.74 -16.89 8.72
C ASN A 254 -8.09 -17.30 10.15
N TYR A 255 -7.09 -17.48 11.02
CA TYR A 255 -7.28 -17.79 12.45
C TYR A 255 -8.08 -16.70 13.17
N ARG A 256 -7.86 -15.42 12.83
CA ARG A 256 -8.63 -14.28 13.33
C ARG A 256 -10.04 -14.15 12.72
N ARG A 257 -10.43 -15.07 11.83
CA ARG A 257 -11.73 -15.15 11.15
C ARG A 257 -12.02 -13.96 10.24
N PHE A 258 -11.02 -13.48 9.51
CA PHE A 258 -11.25 -12.60 8.36
C PHE A 258 -11.65 -13.44 7.15
N THR A 259 -12.66 -12.99 6.40
CA THR A 259 -13.06 -13.65 5.15
C THR A 259 -12.11 -13.28 4.01
N PHE A 260 -11.97 -14.11 2.97
CA PHE A 260 -11.10 -13.81 1.82
C PHE A 260 -11.30 -12.40 1.20
N PRO A 261 -12.54 -11.90 0.95
CA PRO A 261 -12.72 -10.54 0.45
C PRO A 261 -12.21 -9.45 1.39
N GLN A 262 -12.31 -9.68 2.71
CA GLN A 262 -11.80 -8.78 3.73
C GLN A 262 -10.27 -8.78 3.75
N ILE A 263 -9.65 -9.97 3.63
CA ILE A 263 -8.19 -10.12 3.56
C ILE A 263 -7.65 -9.37 2.33
N ARG A 264 -8.26 -9.57 1.16
CA ARG A 264 -7.90 -8.83 -0.06
C ARG A 264 -7.96 -7.32 0.17
N LYS A 265 -9.07 -6.83 0.74
CA LYS A 265 -9.21 -5.40 1.05
C LYS A 265 -8.12 -4.89 2.01
N ILE A 266 -7.82 -5.63 3.07
CA ILE A 266 -6.80 -5.28 4.06
C ILE A 266 -5.42 -5.12 3.39
N VAL A 267 -5.01 -6.13 2.60
CA VAL A 267 -3.71 -6.13 1.93
C VAL A 267 -3.64 -5.02 0.87
N LEU A 268 -4.72 -4.80 0.12
CA LEU A 268 -4.77 -3.79 -0.94
C LEU A 268 -4.70 -2.35 -0.39
N GLU A 269 -5.42 -2.06 0.69
CA GLU A 269 -5.45 -0.70 1.28
C GLU A 269 -4.26 -0.42 2.21
N SER A 270 -3.75 -1.43 2.91
CA SER A 270 -2.56 -1.34 3.75
C SER A 270 -1.38 -2.03 3.08
N ARG A 271 -0.71 -1.30 2.18
CA ARG A 271 0.38 -1.80 1.34
C ARG A 271 1.44 -2.62 2.09
N TYR A 272 1.89 -2.16 3.26
CA TYR A 272 2.95 -2.81 4.05
C TYR A 272 2.46 -3.85 5.06
N TRP A 273 1.20 -4.27 4.99
CA TRP A 273 0.64 -5.22 5.96
C TRP A 273 1.44 -6.52 6.00
N LEU A 274 1.81 -7.07 4.84
CA LEU A 274 2.55 -8.33 4.71
C LEU A 274 4.07 -8.19 4.97
N ASN A 275 4.56 -6.97 5.15
CA ASN A 275 5.96 -6.68 5.48
C ASN A 275 6.19 -6.57 6.99
N ASP A 276 5.12 -6.35 7.77
CA ASP A 276 5.21 -6.29 9.21
C ASP A 276 5.28 -7.71 9.79
N SER A 277 5.64 -7.86 11.06
CA SER A 277 5.65 -9.17 11.71
C SER A 277 4.27 -9.52 12.27
N VAL A 278 3.91 -10.81 12.28
CA VAL A 278 2.62 -11.28 12.80
C VAL A 278 2.44 -10.91 14.26
N GLU A 279 3.50 -10.99 15.06
CA GLU A 279 3.51 -10.65 16.49
C GLU A 279 3.23 -9.15 16.69
N ARG A 280 3.79 -8.31 15.82
CA ARG A 280 3.54 -6.86 15.90
C ARG A 280 2.12 -6.52 15.50
N LEU A 281 1.59 -7.13 14.43
CA LEU A 281 0.19 -6.98 14.05
C LEU A 281 -0.72 -7.40 15.20
N ASP A 282 -0.41 -8.51 15.85
CA ASP A 282 -1.20 -9.03 16.95
C ASP A 282 -1.19 -8.13 18.19
N ALA A 283 0.00 -7.66 18.59
CA ALA A 283 0.14 -6.73 19.70
C ALA A 283 -0.67 -5.45 19.48
N ARG A 284 -0.69 -4.94 18.24
CA ARG A 284 -1.46 -3.73 17.87
C ARG A 284 -2.96 -3.98 17.84
N LEU A 285 -3.41 -5.12 17.31
CA LEU A 285 -4.82 -5.53 17.35
C LEU A 285 -5.29 -5.74 18.79
N GLY A 286 -4.50 -6.42 19.61
CA GLY A 286 -4.77 -6.63 21.04
C GLY A 286 -4.82 -5.33 21.83
N TRP A 287 -3.96 -4.36 21.49
CA TRP A 287 -4.03 -3.03 22.08
C TRP A 287 -5.34 -2.30 21.73
N LEU A 288 -5.76 -2.30 20.46
CA LEU A 288 -7.03 -1.69 20.04
C LEU A 288 -8.24 -2.35 20.74
N HIS A 289 -8.23 -3.68 20.83
CA HIS A 289 -9.25 -4.44 21.55
C HIS A 289 -9.38 -3.97 23.00
N ARG A 290 -8.25 -3.89 23.72
CA ARG A 290 -8.20 -3.49 25.13
C ARG A 290 -8.54 -2.01 25.34
N GLN A 291 -7.98 -1.13 24.51
CA GLN A 291 -8.19 0.31 24.68
C GLN A 291 -9.66 0.67 24.46
N PHE A 292 -10.25 0.24 23.35
CA PHE A 292 -11.64 0.63 23.03
C PHE A 292 -12.70 -0.35 23.55
N LEU A 293 -12.30 -1.39 24.31
CA LEU A 293 -13.19 -2.43 24.82
C LEU A 293 -14.11 -3.00 23.73
N LEU A 294 -13.54 -3.23 22.54
CA LEU A 294 -14.28 -3.67 21.36
C LEU A 294 -14.41 -5.19 21.34
N PRO A 295 -15.59 -5.77 21.08
CA PRO A 295 -15.70 -7.19 20.81
C PRO A 295 -14.98 -7.53 19.49
N SER A 296 -14.46 -8.76 19.38
CA SER A 296 -13.66 -9.19 18.24
C SER A 296 -14.35 -8.99 16.88
N LYS A 297 -15.68 -9.13 16.82
CA LYS A 297 -16.46 -8.87 15.59
C LYS A 297 -16.43 -7.40 15.18
N GLN A 298 -16.60 -6.46 16.13
CA GLN A 298 -16.51 -5.02 15.83
C GLN A 298 -15.09 -4.62 15.48
N LEU A 299 -14.09 -5.19 16.15
CA LEU A 299 -12.69 -4.93 15.84
C LEU A 299 -12.36 -5.32 14.38
N ARG A 300 -12.81 -6.49 13.91
CA ARG A 300 -12.64 -6.88 12.51
C ARG A 300 -13.29 -5.87 11.55
N LEU A 301 -14.49 -5.39 11.86
CA LEU A 301 -15.15 -4.38 11.02
C LEU A 301 -14.38 -3.05 10.97
N VAL A 302 -13.81 -2.62 12.10
CA VAL A 302 -12.94 -1.42 12.16
C VAL A 302 -11.70 -1.60 11.29
N VAL A 303 -11.02 -2.75 11.40
CA VAL A 303 -9.81 -3.05 10.62
C VAL A 303 -10.13 -3.16 9.13
N VAL A 304 -11.26 -3.75 8.75
CA VAL A 304 -11.70 -3.84 7.34
C VAL A 304 -12.12 -2.47 6.79
N LYS A 305 -12.67 -1.58 7.63
CA LYS A 305 -13.03 -0.22 7.22
C LYS A 305 -11.79 0.63 6.96
N GLU A 306 -10.79 0.56 7.83
CA GLU A 306 -9.52 1.28 7.68
C GLU A 306 -8.33 0.44 8.16
N PRO A 307 -7.73 -0.38 7.27
CA PRO A 307 -6.62 -1.28 7.63
C PRO A 307 -5.37 -0.54 8.11
N LYS A 308 -5.17 0.71 7.65
CA LYS A 308 -4.01 1.55 7.98
C LYS A 308 -3.93 1.89 9.47
N ILE A 309 -5.01 1.74 10.23
CA ILE A 309 -5.00 1.98 11.67
C ILE A 309 -3.98 1.09 12.39
N ILE A 310 -3.76 -0.13 11.90
CA ILE A 310 -2.76 -1.04 12.46
C ILE A 310 -1.35 -0.59 12.09
N ALA A 311 -1.12 -0.11 10.87
CA ALA A 311 0.19 0.37 10.45
C ALA A 311 0.60 1.69 11.13
N PHE A 312 -0.36 2.53 11.55
CA PHE A 312 -0.11 3.85 12.13
C PHE A 312 0.61 3.82 13.49
N GLY A 313 0.43 2.73 14.24
CA GLY A 313 1.15 2.46 15.49
C GLY A 313 0.45 2.97 16.75
N ILE A 314 0.66 2.23 17.85
CA ILE A 314 -0.04 2.40 19.13
C ILE A 314 0.18 3.79 19.75
N GLY A 315 1.42 4.28 19.77
CA GLY A 315 1.76 5.53 20.46
C GLY A 315 1.02 6.75 19.89
N ARG A 316 0.90 6.82 18.55
CA ARG A 316 0.21 7.93 17.89
C ARG A 316 -1.30 7.90 18.14
N ILE A 317 -1.92 6.72 18.05
CA ILE A 317 -3.35 6.55 18.33
C ILE A 317 -3.63 6.88 19.79
N SER A 318 -2.78 6.41 20.72
CA SER A 318 -2.89 6.73 22.15
C SER A 318 -2.85 8.24 22.41
N GLY A 319 -1.97 8.97 21.71
CA GLY A 319 -1.92 10.42 21.75
C GLY A 319 -3.23 11.09 21.30
N ILE A 320 -3.81 10.63 20.19
CA ILE A 320 -5.10 11.12 19.67
C ILE A 320 -6.23 10.86 20.67
N VAL A 321 -6.33 9.63 21.18
CA VAL A 321 -7.31 9.23 22.18
C VAL A 321 -7.21 10.11 23.42
N ARG A 322 -5.99 10.35 23.91
CA ARG A 322 -5.76 11.20 25.08
C ARG A 322 -6.20 12.64 24.86
N SER A 323 -5.89 13.24 23.71
CA SER A 323 -6.30 14.62 23.44
C SER A 323 -7.81 14.74 23.23
N LEU A 324 -8.46 13.77 22.57
CA LEU A 324 -9.92 13.77 22.44
C LEU A 324 -10.61 13.60 23.80
N ASN A 325 -10.04 12.81 24.70
CA ASN A 325 -10.57 12.67 26.06
C ASN A 325 -10.36 13.95 26.89
N ILE A 326 -9.12 14.43 26.99
CA ILE A 326 -8.77 15.55 27.89
C ILE A 326 -9.20 16.91 27.32
N GLN A 327 -8.93 17.19 26.05
CA GLN A 327 -9.18 18.52 25.47
C GLN A 327 -10.61 18.69 24.95
N CYS A 328 -11.19 17.61 24.43
CA CYS A 328 -12.55 17.64 23.88
C CYS A 328 -13.60 17.07 24.85
N GLY A 329 -13.19 16.46 25.97
CA GLY A 329 -14.11 15.95 26.98
C GLY A 329 -14.89 14.70 26.56
N PHE A 330 -14.48 13.98 25.52
CA PHE A 330 -15.17 12.76 25.09
C PHE A 330 -14.93 11.61 26.07
N SER A 331 -15.99 10.92 26.47
CA SER A 331 -15.87 9.75 27.33
C SER A 331 -15.28 8.55 26.57
N GLN A 332 -14.80 7.54 27.30
CA GLN A 332 -14.30 6.31 26.67
C GLN A 332 -15.38 5.60 25.83
N LYS A 333 -16.65 5.71 26.24
CA LYS A 333 -17.79 5.16 25.49
C LYS A 333 -17.96 5.90 24.16
N ASP A 334 -17.85 7.23 24.18
CA ASP A 334 -17.94 8.07 22.99
C ASP A 334 -16.82 7.76 22.01
N LEU A 335 -15.58 7.67 22.49
CA LEU A 335 -14.41 7.35 21.65
C LEU A 335 -14.54 5.97 20.99
N ARG A 336 -15.11 4.99 21.70
CA ARG A 336 -15.44 3.69 21.13
C ARG A 336 -16.48 3.81 20.00
N LEU A 337 -17.56 4.56 20.20
CA LEU A 337 -18.59 4.78 19.18
C LEU A 337 -18.00 5.49 17.95
N MET A 338 -17.19 6.53 18.18
CA MET A 338 -16.51 7.28 17.14
C MET A 338 -15.56 6.39 16.31
N LEU A 339 -14.80 5.50 16.97
CA LEU A 339 -13.90 4.56 16.28
C LEU A 339 -14.66 3.57 15.40
N VAL A 340 -15.79 3.05 15.86
CA VAL A 340 -16.62 2.12 15.07
C VAL A 340 -17.27 2.83 13.88
N ALA A 341 -17.66 4.09 14.06
CA ALA A 341 -18.28 4.91 13.02
C ALA A 341 -17.26 5.36 11.95
N ASP A 342 -16.21 6.10 12.33
CA ASP A 342 -15.15 6.61 11.43
C ASP A 342 -13.74 6.29 11.98
N PRO A 343 -13.17 5.11 11.68
CA PRO A 343 -11.83 4.75 12.11
C PRO A 343 -10.73 5.69 11.61
N ARG A 344 -10.94 6.36 10.46
CA ARG A 344 -9.95 7.27 9.86
C ARG A 344 -9.64 8.46 10.76
N LEU A 345 -10.58 8.84 11.62
CA LEU A 345 -10.38 9.90 12.60
C LEU A 345 -9.12 9.67 13.46
N PHE A 346 -8.81 8.40 13.78
CA PHE A 346 -7.69 8.03 14.65
C PHE A 346 -6.34 7.93 13.94
N ILE A 347 -6.28 8.32 12.66
CA ILE A 347 -5.07 8.37 11.84
C ILE A 347 -4.83 9.81 11.34
N CYS A 348 -5.78 10.71 11.60
CA CYS A 348 -5.70 12.10 11.16
C CYS A 348 -4.79 12.95 12.04
N ASP A 349 -4.39 14.09 11.49
CA ASP A 349 -3.61 15.07 12.23
C ASP A 349 -4.44 15.70 13.35
N ILE A 350 -3.92 15.57 14.57
CA ILE A 350 -4.57 15.99 15.80
C ILE A 350 -4.77 17.50 15.85
N SER A 351 -3.82 18.27 15.35
CA SER A 351 -3.87 19.74 15.37
C SER A 351 -5.05 20.24 14.55
N ARG A 352 -5.24 19.70 13.35
CA ARG A 352 -6.38 20.01 12.47
C ARG A 352 -7.72 19.60 13.08
N MET A 353 -7.77 18.45 13.74
CA MET A 353 -8.98 17.98 14.41
C MET A 353 -9.40 18.91 15.54
N LEU A 354 -8.45 19.37 16.36
CA LEU A 354 -8.73 20.27 17.47
C LEU A 354 -9.23 21.64 17.01
N VAL A 355 -8.70 22.19 15.91
CA VAL A 355 -9.22 23.42 15.31
C VAL A 355 -10.69 23.24 14.88
N SER A 356 -10.99 22.11 14.24
CA SER A 356 -12.36 21.79 13.79
C SER A 356 -13.30 21.59 14.97
N TYR A 357 -12.85 20.88 16.02
CA TYR A 357 -13.59 20.71 17.26
C TYR A 357 -13.91 22.05 17.93
N ASN A 358 -12.91 22.92 18.10
CA ASN A 358 -13.10 24.21 18.75
C ASN A 358 -14.14 25.06 18.02
N TYR A 359 -14.14 25.01 16.69
CA TYR A 359 -15.15 25.73 15.90
C TYR A 359 -16.55 25.14 16.10
N LEU A 360 -16.69 23.81 16.04
CA LEU A 360 -17.97 23.13 16.24
C LEU A 360 -18.55 23.38 17.65
N ALA A 361 -17.72 23.23 18.69
CA ALA A 361 -18.14 23.32 20.08
C ALA A 361 -18.37 24.77 20.53
N TYR A 362 -17.45 25.70 20.22
CA TYR A 362 -17.52 27.07 20.76
C TYR A 362 -18.21 28.08 19.84
N VAL A 363 -18.04 27.95 18.51
CA VAL A 363 -18.64 28.89 17.55
C VAL A 363 -20.03 28.41 17.13
N MET A 364 -20.13 27.16 16.65
CA MET A 364 -21.40 26.59 16.21
C MET A 364 -22.28 26.09 17.37
N LYS A 365 -21.73 25.98 18.59
CA LYS A 365 -22.41 25.51 19.80
C LYS A 365 -23.07 24.14 19.63
N ILE A 366 -22.38 23.24 18.93
CA ILE A 366 -22.84 21.86 18.70
C ILE A 366 -22.44 21.01 19.90
N GLU A 367 -23.39 20.21 20.38
CA GLU A 367 -23.16 19.32 21.52
C GLU A 367 -22.28 18.13 21.14
N ASN A 368 -21.46 17.68 22.09
CA ASN A 368 -20.55 16.54 21.87
C ASN A 368 -21.29 15.27 21.44
N GLU A 369 -22.52 15.07 21.92
CA GLU A 369 -23.37 13.95 21.54
C GLU A 369 -23.65 13.91 20.02
N GLN A 370 -23.86 15.08 19.40
CA GLN A 370 -24.04 15.20 17.95
C GLN A 370 -22.73 14.91 17.21
N ILE A 371 -21.59 15.35 17.75
CA ILE A 371 -20.26 15.09 17.17
C ILE A 371 -19.93 13.59 17.22
N VAL A 372 -20.31 12.90 18.30
CA VAL A 372 -20.13 11.44 18.43
C VAL A 372 -20.95 10.67 17.39
N GLN A 373 -22.15 11.15 17.06
CA GLN A 373 -22.98 10.57 16.00
C GLN A 373 -22.39 10.80 14.60
N TYR A 374 -21.68 11.91 14.40
CA TYR A 374 -21.05 12.26 13.12
C TYR A 374 -19.56 12.63 13.29
N PRO A 375 -18.68 11.65 13.62
CA PRO A 375 -17.28 11.93 13.93
C PRO A 375 -16.50 12.50 12.74
N CYS A 376 -17.00 12.30 11.51
CA CYS A 376 -16.43 12.86 10.30
C CYS A 376 -16.36 14.40 10.33
N ALA A 377 -17.20 15.06 11.13
CA ALA A 377 -17.19 16.51 11.35
C ALA A 377 -15.81 17.02 11.79
N LEU A 378 -15.10 16.24 12.61
CA LEU A 378 -13.76 16.59 13.12
C LEU A 378 -12.66 16.48 12.06
N ARG A 379 -12.93 15.74 10.98
CA ARG A 379 -11.99 15.47 9.89
C ARG A 379 -12.20 16.43 8.72
N CYS A 380 -13.34 17.13 8.68
CA CYS A 380 -13.64 18.12 7.67
C CYS A 380 -12.67 19.31 7.75
N PRO A 381 -12.24 19.87 6.61
CA PRO A 381 -11.48 21.12 6.62
C PRO A 381 -12.27 22.24 7.28
N ILE A 382 -11.60 23.02 8.13
CA ILE A 382 -12.21 24.16 8.84
C ILE A 382 -12.83 25.18 7.89
N THR A 383 -12.25 25.39 6.72
CA THR A 383 -12.76 26.30 5.69
C THR A 383 -14.16 25.88 5.21
N GLY A 384 -14.37 24.59 4.96
CA GLY A 384 -15.68 24.08 4.55
C GLY A 384 -16.74 24.25 5.63
N LEU A 385 -16.39 23.92 6.89
CA LEU A 385 -17.27 24.13 8.04
C LEU A 385 -17.65 25.61 8.20
N ARG A 386 -16.64 26.48 8.15
CA ARG A 386 -16.78 27.92 8.33
C ARG A 386 -17.63 28.56 7.23
N ASN A 387 -17.34 28.25 5.97
CA ASN A 387 -18.06 28.81 4.84
C ASN A 387 -19.55 28.44 4.89
N ARG A 388 -19.86 27.18 5.21
CA ARG A 388 -21.26 26.72 5.34
C ARG A 388 -21.96 27.30 6.55
N HIS A 389 -21.29 27.35 7.70
CA HIS A 389 -21.84 27.95 8.91
C HIS A 389 -22.11 29.46 8.73
N GLU A 390 -21.13 30.22 8.26
CA GLU A 390 -21.25 31.66 8.09
C GLU A 390 -22.31 32.03 7.05
N TYR A 391 -22.44 31.25 5.98
CA TYR A 391 -23.51 31.44 5.01
C TYR A 391 -24.90 31.27 5.65
N LEU A 392 -25.11 30.18 6.39
CA LEU A 392 -26.35 29.96 7.13
C LEU A 392 -26.60 31.02 8.21
N HIS A 393 -25.53 31.51 8.83
CA HIS A 393 -25.60 32.58 9.82
C HIS A 393 -26.08 33.88 9.19
N ARG A 394 -25.55 34.27 8.01
CA ARG A 394 -26.01 35.44 7.25
C ARG A 394 -27.47 35.31 6.81
N LEU A 395 -27.91 34.10 6.48
CA LEU A 395 -29.32 33.81 6.16
C LEU A 395 -30.22 33.70 7.39
N LYS A 396 -29.67 33.83 8.62
CA LYS A 396 -30.38 33.61 9.89
C LYS A 396 -31.04 32.24 10.01
N LYS A 397 -30.50 31.23 9.31
CA LYS A 397 -30.94 29.83 9.32
C LYS A 397 -30.04 28.90 10.13
N ALA A 398 -28.97 29.41 10.73
CA ALA A 398 -28.05 28.60 11.54
C ALA A 398 -28.69 28.18 12.87
N ASN A 399 -29.37 27.03 12.86
CA ASN A 399 -29.90 26.39 14.05
C ASN A 399 -29.47 24.90 14.08
N TYR A 400 -28.66 24.51 15.06
CA TYR A 400 -28.13 23.16 15.20
C TYR A 400 -28.71 22.39 16.40
N ILE A 401 -29.60 23.02 17.17
CA ILE A 401 -30.15 22.44 18.40
C ILE A 401 -31.13 21.34 18.02
N PRO A 402 -30.95 20.09 18.47
CA PRO A 402 -31.88 19.00 18.19
C PRO A 402 -33.31 19.35 18.64
N LYS A 403 -34.31 18.81 17.95
CA LYS A 403 -35.75 18.89 18.32
C LYS A 403 -36.39 20.28 18.24
N THR A 404 -35.69 21.28 17.73
CA THR A 404 -36.27 22.60 17.41
C THR A 404 -36.75 22.63 15.94
N PRO A 405 -37.77 23.45 15.60
CA PRO A 405 -38.18 23.62 14.21
C PRO A 405 -37.00 24.19 13.39
N ASN A 406 -36.85 23.69 12.15
CA ASN A 406 -35.76 24.06 11.23
C ASN A 406 -34.34 23.72 11.74
N SER A 407 -34.20 22.71 12.61
CA SER A 407 -32.90 22.21 13.05
C SER A 407 -32.12 21.56 11.90
N ILE A 408 -30.89 21.99 11.70
CA ILE A 408 -29.96 21.47 10.70
C ILE A 408 -29.07 20.44 11.38
N THR A 409 -29.17 19.18 10.94
CA THR A 409 -28.28 18.11 11.41
C THR A 409 -26.90 18.19 10.77
N LEU A 410 -25.87 17.72 11.49
CA LEU A 410 -24.51 17.63 10.95
C LEU A 410 -24.44 16.83 9.65
N TYR A 411 -25.22 15.76 9.52
CA TYR A 411 -25.29 15.00 8.27
C TYR A 411 -25.63 15.86 7.05
N LYS A 412 -26.63 16.73 7.17
CA LYS A 412 -27.05 17.64 6.10
C LYS A 412 -25.99 18.72 5.85
N LEU A 413 -25.43 19.28 6.93
CA LEU A 413 -24.40 20.30 6.84
C LEU A 413 -23.11 19.80 6.19
N LEU A 414 -22.72 18.54 6.41
CA LEU A 414 -21.46 17.95 5.97
C LEU A 414 -21.57 17.19 4.65
N HIS A 415 -22.71 17.30 3.96
CA HIS A 415 -22.93 16.62 2.69
C HIS A 415 -21.88 17.07 1.64
N PRO A 416 -21.23 16.16 0.88
CA PRO A 416 -20.12 16.54 0.01
C PRO A 416 -20.50 17.48 -1.14
N SER A 417 -21.76 17.48 -1.59
CA SER A 417 -22.24 18.36 -2.66
C SER A 417 -22.67 19.73 -2.12
N ASP A 418 -22.04 20.79 -2.65
CA ASP A 418 -22.43 22.18 -2.36
C ASP A 418 -23.80 22.55 -2.91
N ARG A 419 -24.21 21.93 -4.03
CA ARG A 419 -25.56 22.10 -4.60
C ARG A 419 -26.64 21.60 -3.65
N TYR A 420 -26.44 20.40 -3.09
CA TYR A 420 -27.36 19.87 -2.09
C TYR A 420 -27.40 20.77 -0.84
N PHE A 421 -26.24 21.29 -0.40
CA PHE A 421 -26.20 22.22 0.71
C PHE A 421 -26.97 23.52 0.41
N SER A 422 -26.77 24.15 -0.75
CA SER A 422 -27.46 25.39 -1.11
C SER A 422 -28.97 25.18 -1.27
N GLU A 423 -29.38 24.19 -2.07
CA GLU A 423 -30.79 23.99 -2.43
C GLU A 423 -31.60 23.36 -1.28
N ASN A 424 -31.05 22.36 -0.57
CA ASN A 424 -31.81 21.60 0.43
C ASN A 424 -31.58 22.03 1.88
N VAL A 425 -30.50 22.75 2.19
CA VAL A 425 -30.19 23.20 3.55
C VAL A 425 -30.34 24.70 3.69
N ALA A 426 -29.75 25.48 2.78
CA ALA A 426 -29.88 26.94 2.79
C ALA A 426 -31.18 27.42 2.10
N GLU A 427 -31.77 26.59 1.24
CA GLU A 427 -32.92 26.92 0.37
C GLU A 427 -32.63 28.15 -0.51
N THR A 428 -31.42 28.20 -1.05
CA THR A 428 -30.95 29.25 -1.95
C THR A 428 -30.37 28.65 -3.25
N PRO A 429 -30.38 29.42 -4.36
CA PRO A 429 -29.70 29.00 -5.58
C PRO A 429 -28.20 28.80 -5.33
N LEU A 430 -27.60 27.84 -6.04
CA LEU A 430 -26.17 27.53 -5.95
C LEU A 430 -25.29 28.75 -6.30
N GLU A 431 -25.75 29.58 -7.23
CA GLU A 431 -25.07 30.78 -7.68
C GLU A 431 -24.82 31.77 -6.53
N ASP A 432 -25.77 31.90 -5.61
CA ASP A 432 -25.66 32.82 -4.47
C ASP A 432 -24.65 32.31 -3.44
N TYR A 433 -24.60 30.99 -3.22
CA TYR A 433 -23.57 30.39 -2.37
C TYR A 433 -22.18 30.54 -3.00
N ASN A 434 -22.05 30.28 -4.30
CA ASN A 434 -20.79 30.48 -5.03
C ASN A 434 -20.34 31.94 -5.03
N ARG A 435 -21.28 32.89 -5.14
CA ARG A 435 -20.97 34.31 -5.02
C ARG A 435 -20.46 34.65 -3.63
N PHE A 436 -21.08 34.10 -2.58
CA PHE A 436 -20.61 34.25 -1.20
C PHE A 436 -19.18 33.70 -1.02
N LEU A 437 -18.88 32.51 -1.56
CA LEU A 437 -17.55 31.91 -1.48
C LEU A 437 -16.45 32.75 -2.14
N LYS A 438 -16.78 33.56 -3.15
CA LYS A 438 -15.81 34.48 -3.80
C LYS A 438 -15.48 35.71 -2.94
N PHE A 439 -16.31 36.04 -1.95
CA PHE A 439 -16.13 37.19 -1.07
C PHE A 439 -15.44 36.84 0.26
N MET A 440 -15.14 35.57 0.50
CA MET A 440 -14.44 35.03 1.68
C MET A 440 -13.04 34.59 1.29
#